data_AF-A0A480B0S2-F1
#
_entry.id   AF-A0A480B0S2-F1
#
_cell.length_a   1.000
_cell.length_b   1.000
_cell.length_c   1.000
_cell.angle_alpha   90.00
_cell.angle_beta   90.00
_cell.angle_gamma   90.00
#
_symmetry.space_group_name_H-M   'P 1'
#
loop_
_entity.id
_entity.type
_entity.pdbx_description
1 polymer ?
#
loop_
_entity_poly.entity_id
_entity_poly.type
_entity_poly.pdbx_seq_one_letter_code
_entity_poly.pdbx_strand_id
1 'polypeptide(L)'
;MGECMFIFRLLRRLVLIICIILGAIYAYDAYQSYQGTNRVSKAHTTVEQTIEKNEDTLSRWERIYRMLTFKEKVEIALYQRVSKDTWVKSDVIPDNAKRALIAIEDKRYYKHGAIDVLGVSRALYVNTVAGETVEGGSTITQQLVKNLFLSSKRTMTRKAEEAILAIEMEHYYSKDEILTMYLNTVYYGHNFYGIKEAAEGYFGTSPSRLTLGQCAMLAALPNAPSYLDPYTNYKGAKARQKLVLEQMVDQGMITQAEADYAYTQDLGLDN
;
A
#
# COMPACT_ATOMS: atom_id res chain seq x y z
N MET A 1 20.59 -30.79 -25.26
CA MET A 1 19.60 -30.24 -26.21
C MET A 1 18.14 -30.47 -25.78
N GLY A 2 17.81 -31.61 -25.14
CA GLY A 2 16.43 -31.91 -24.67
C GLY A 2 15.89 -31.03 -23.54
N GLU A 3 16.71 -30.71 -22.53
CA GLU A 3 16.26 -29.88 -21.39
C GLU A 3 15.95 -28.43 -21.78
N CYS A 4 16.75 -27.82 -22.66
CA CYS A 4 16.53 -26.47 -23.16
C CYS A 4 15.21 -26.37 -23.97
N MET A 5 14.90 -27.40 -24.78
CA MET A 5 13.61 -27.50 -25.48
C MET A 5 12.42 -27.71 -24.53
N PHE A 6 12.61 -28.47 -23.44
CA PHE A 6 11.57 -28.67 -22.43
C PHE A 6 11.25 -27.38 -21.67
N ILE A 7 12.28 -26.66 -21.21
CA ILE A 7 12.15 -25.35 -20.54
C ILE A 7 11.47 -24.35 -21.48
N PHE A 8 11.86 -24.30 -22.76
CA PHE A 8 11.22 -23.41 -23.74
C PHE A 8 9.74 -23.74 -23.97
N ARG A 9 9.38 -25.02 -24.04
CA ARG A 9 7.97 -25.46 -24.14
C ARG A 9 7.17 -25.12 -22.87
N LEU A 10 7.78 -25.25 -21.69
CA LEU A 10 7.16 -24.90 -20.41
C LEU A 10 6.91 -23.38 -20.32
N LEU A 11 7.93 -22.56 -20.63
CA LEU A 11 7.84 -21.10 -20.68
C LEU A 11 6.76 -20.64 -21.67
N ARG A 12 6.76 -21.20 -22.89
CA ARG A 12 5.73 -20.87 -23.89
C ARG A 12 4.32 -21.20 -23.40
N ARG A 13 4.12 -22.34 -22.73
CA ARG A 13 2.82 -22.71 -22.14
C ARG A 13 2.43 -21.75 -21.01
N LEU A 14 3.36 -21.36 -20.15
CA LEU A 14 3.14 -20.36 -19.10
C LEU A 14 2.73 -19.00 -19.67
N VAL A 15 3.44 -18.49 -20.67
CA VAL A 15 3.09 -17.22 -21.34
C VAL A 15 1.69 -17.30 -21.95
N LEU A 16 1.35 -18.39 -22.65
CA LEU A 16 0.02 -18.56 -23.22
C LEU A 16 -1.08 -18.58 -22.15
N ILE A 17 -0.87 -19.27 -21.02
CA ILE A 17 -1.81 -19.30 -19.90
C ILE A 17 -2.00 -17.89 -19.33
N ILE A 18 -0.91 -17.15 -19.12
CA ILE A 18 -0.97 -15.76 -18.64
C ILE A 18 -1.77 -14.88 -19.61
N CYS A 19 -1.51 -14.98 -20.92
CA CYS A 19 -2.25 -14.23 -21.94
C CYS A 19 -3.75 -14.57 -21.94
N ILE A 20 -4.12 -15.85 -21.77
CA ILE A 20 -5.51 -16.29 -21.67
C ILE A 20 -6.19 -15.69 -20.43
N ILE A 21 -5.52 -15.75 -19.27
CA ILE A 21 -6.05 -15.20 -18.01
C ILE A 21 -6.25 -13.69 -18.14
N LEU A 22 -5.26 -12.95 -18.66
CA LEU A 22 -5.37 -11.51 -18.87
C LEU A 22 -6.48 -11.17 -19.88
N GLY A 23 -6.63 -11.96 -20.94
CA GLY A 23 -7.74 -11.82 -21.89
C GLY A 23 -9.11 -12.04 -21.25
N ALA A 24 -9.24 -13.06 -20.39
CA ALA A 24 -10.47 -13.33 -19.65
C ALA A 24 -10.80 -12.22 -18.65
N ILE A 25 -9.81 -11.68 -17.94
CA ILE A 25 -9.96 -10.53 -17.04
C ILE A 25 -10.47 -9.31 -17.81
N TYR A 26 -9.89 -9.03 -18.98
CA TYR A 26 -10.32 -7.93 -19.83
C TYR A 26 -11.76 -8.10 -20.32
N ALA A 27 -12.11 -9.29 -20.82
CA ALA A 27 -13.46 -9.62 -21.26
C ALA A 27 -14.49 -9.49 -20.12
N TYR A 28 -14.14 -9.95 -18.91
CA TYR A 28 -14.98 -9.83 -17.72
C TYR A 28 -15.24 -8.36 -17.34
N ASP A 29 -14.20 -7.53 -17.33
CA ASP A 29 -14.36 -6.11 -17.02
C ASP A 29 -15.14 -5.36 -18.09
N ALA A 30 -14.94 -5.69 -19.37
CA ALA A 30 -15.73 -5.15 -20.48
C ALA A 30 -17.22 -5.52 -20.34
N TYR A 31 -17.52 -6.78 -20.00
CA TYR A 31 -18.87 -7.24 -19.73
C TYR A 31 -19.49 -6.50 -18.54
N GLN A 32 -18.77 -6.37 -17.42
CA GLN A 32 -19.27 -5.67 -16.23
C GLN A 32 -19.50 -4.17 -16.48
N SER A 33 -18.65 -3.54 -17.30
CA SER A 33 -18.84 -2.15 -17.74
C SER A 33 -20.08 -2.00 -18.62
N TYR A 34 -20.33 -2.96 -19.52
CA TYR A 34 -21.53 -2.98 -20.37
C TYR A 34 -22.81 -3.13 -19.54
N GLN A 35 -22.78 -3.93 -18.46
CA GLN A 35 -23.90 -4.12 -17.54
C GLN A 35 -24.24 -2.89 -16.67
N GLY A 36 -23.53 -1.76 -16.83
CA GLY A 36 -23.81 -0.54 -16.07
C GLY A 36 -23.49 -0.66 -14.58
N THR A 37 -22.66 -1.63 -14.19
CA THR A 37 -22.14 -1.68 -12.81
C THR A 37 -21.22 -0.47 -12.61
N ASN A 38 -21.75 0.62 -12.05
CA ASN A 38 -20.98 1.83 -11.78
C ASN A 38 -19.86 1.53 -10.77
N ARG A 39 -18.67 1.23 -11.27
CA ARG A 39 -17.45 1.10 -10.47
C ARG A 39 -16.92 2.50 -10.18
N VAL A 40 -17.54 3.14 -9.19
CA VAL A 40 -17.23 4.52 -8.79
C VAL A 40 -15.83 4.59 -8.18
N SER A 41 -15.07 5.61 -8.56
CA SER A 41 -13.81 6.00 -7.91
C SER A 41 -14.01 6.24 -6.41
N LYS A 42 -12.98 5.95 -5.62
CA LYS A 42 -12.88 6.30 -4.20
C LYS A 42 -11.75 7.30 -3.93
N ALA A 43 -11.32 8.08 -4.92
CA ALA A 43 -10.32 9.12 -4.70
C ALA A 43 -10.92 10.23 -3.83
N HIS A 44 -10.33 10.45 -2.66
CA HIS A 44 -10.87 11.36 -1.65
C HIS A 44 -10.26 12.76 -1.73
N THR A 45 -9.03 12.87 -2.24
CA THR A 45 -8.28 14.12 -2.24
C THR A 45 -8.02 14.64 -3.65
N THR A 46 -7.69 15.93 -3.76
CA THR A 46 -7.33 16.54 -5.05
C THR A 46 -6.11 15.87 -5.69
N VAL A 47 -5.13 15.44 -4.89
CA VAL A 47 -3.94 14.71 -5.34
C VAL A 47 -4.35 13.38 -5.96
N GLU A 48 -5.17 12.58 -5.26
CA GLU A 48 -5.65 11.29 -5.75
C GLU A 48 -6.52 11.44 -7.01
N GLN A 49 -7.41 12.43 -7.03
CA GLN A 49 -8.27 12.72 -8.18
C GLN A 49 -7.46 13.13 -9.42
N THR A 50 -6.37 13.88 -9.21
CA THR A 50 -5.47 14.29 -10.29
C THR A 50 -4.70 13.10 -10.86
N ILE A 51 -4.15 12.23 -10.00
CA ILE A 51 -3.46 10.99 -10.41
C ILE A 51 -4.44 10.10 -11.19
N GLU A 52 -5.65 9.91 -10.67
CA GLU A 52 -6.67 9.08 -11.31
C GLU A 52 -7.07 9.61 -12.68
N LYS A 53 -7.31 10.93 -12.80
CA LYS A 53 -7.64 11.56 -14.09
C LYS A 53 -6.53 11.36 -15.12
N ASN A 54 -5.26 11.50 -14.71
CA ASN A 54 -4.13 11.30 -15.60
C ASN A 54 -4.02 9.83 -16.05
N GLU A 55 -4.15 8.88 -15.13
CA GLU A 55 -4.08 7.44 -15.42
C GLU A 55 -5.20 6.97 -16.37
N ASP A 56 -6.43 7.48 -16.17
CA ASP A 56 -7.58 7.17 -17.02
C ASP A 56 -7.38 7.63 -18.49
N THR A 57 -6.54 8.64 -18.72
CA THR A 57 -6.25 9.16 -20.06
C THR A 57 -5.10 8.43 -20.79
N LEU A 58 -4.35 7.57 -20.09
CA LEU A 58 -3.18 6.91 -20.68
C LEU A 58 -3.59 5.89 -21.75
N SER A 59 -3.00 6.05 -22.94
CA SER A 59 -3.04 5.08 -24.01
C SER A 59 -2.26 3.81 -23.65
N ARG A 60 -2.51 2.73 -24.41
CA ARG A 60 -1.76 1.46 -24.28
C ARG A 60 -0.25 1.67 -24.47
N TRP A 61 0.14 2.56 -25.38
CA TRP A 61 1.54 2.86 -25.65
C TRP A 61 2.21 3.59 -24.49
N GLU A 62 1.54 4.54 -23.85
CA GLU A 62 2.07 5.24 -22.69
C GLU A 62 2.22 4.30 -21.48
N ARG A 63 1.28 3.36 -21.30
CA ARG A 63 1.38 2.29 -20.30
C ARG A 63 2.60 1.39 -20.53
N ILE A 64 2.92 1.07 -21.79
CA ILE A 64 4.14 0.32 -22.15
C ILE A 64 5.39 1.19 -21.93
N TYR A 65 5.37 2.45 -22.37
CA TYR A 65 6.47 3.37 -22.21
C TYR A 65 6.83 3.60 -20.73
N ARG A 66 5.82 3.62 -19.84
CA ARG A 66 6.03 3.64 -18.39
C ARG A 66 6.90 2.49 -17.90
N MET A 67 6.75 1.28 -18.45
CA MET A 67 7.59 0.14 -18.07
C MET A 67 9.04 0.35 -18.49
N LEU A 68 9.27 0.90 -19.69
CA LEU A 68 10.62 1.17 -20.20
C LEU A 68 11.34 2.31 -19.46
N THR A 69 10.57 3.23 -18.86
CA THR A 69 11.05 4.41 -18.12
C THR A 69 10.68 4.35 -16.64
N PHE A 70 10.54 3.14 -16.09
CA PHE A 70 9.86 2.92 -14.81
C PHE A 70 10.44 3.74 -13.66
N LYS A 71 11.76 3.74 -13.48
CA LYS A 71 12.42 4.50 -12.40
C LYS A 71 12.13 6.00 -12.47
N GLU A 72 12.20 6.59 -13.67
CA GLU A 72 11.90 8.00 -13.89
C GLU A 72 10.43 8.30 -13.56
N LYS A 73 9.51 7.42 -13.98
CA LYS A 73 8.08 7.56 -13.68
C LYS A 73 7.78 7.41 -12.19
N VAL A 74 8.49 6.54 -11.47
CA VAL A 74 8.40 6.45 -10.01
C VAL A 74 8.84 7.76 -9.37
N GLU A 75 9.99 8.30 -9.74
CA GLU A 75 10.49 9.56 -9.20
C GLU A 75 9.51 10.73 -9.43
N ILE A 76 8.98 10.86 -10.65
CA ILE A 76 7.96 11.87 -10.97
C ILE A 76 6.70 11.67 -10.10
N ALA A 77 6.21 10.45 -9.97
CA ALA A 77 5.00 10.16 -9.20
C ALA A 77 5.17 10.44 -7.70
N LEU A 78 6.37 10.18 -7.14
CA LEU A 78 6.68 10.52 -5.75
C LEU A 78 6.57 12.04 -5.53
N TYR A 79 7.17 12.84 -6.41
CA TYR A 79 7.18 14.31 -6.27
C TYR A 79 5.85 14.98 -6.62
N GLN A 80 4.97 14.30 -7.35
CA GLN A 80 3.58 14.74 -7.53
C GLN A 80 2.74 14.54 -6.27
N ARG A 81 3.11 13.58 -5.41
CA ARG A 81 2.43 13.34 -4.14
C ARG A 81 2.97 14.20 -3.01
N VAL A 82 4.28 14.29 -2.89
CA VAL A 82 4.96 14.90 -1.73
C VAL A 82 6.10 15.77 -2.20
N SER A 83 6.20 16.98 -1.64
CA SER A 83 7.25 17.92 -2.02
C SER A 83 8.64 17.39 -1.64
N LYS A 84 9.67 17.82 -2.37
CA LYS A 84 11.03 17.34 -2.16
C LYS A 84 11.59 17.73 -0.79
N ASP A 85 11.16 18.86 -0.23
CA ASP A 85 11.56 19.36 1.09
C ASP A 85 10.87 18.64 2.27
N THR A 86 9.77 17.90 2.00
CA THR A 86 9.10 17.09 3.00
C THR A 86 9.56 15.63 3.01
N TRP A 87 10.43 15.24 2.08
CA TRP A 87 11.01 13.90 2.03
C TRP A 87 11.91 13.59 3.23
N VAL A 88 11.63 12.48 3.90
CA VAL A 88 12.37 11.97 5.05
C VAL A 88 13.22 10.79 4.63
N LYS A 89 14.53 10.87 4.89
CA LYS A 89 15.45 9.75 4.65
C LYS A 89 15.13 8.57 5.56
N SER A 90 15.40 7.35 5.09
CA SER A 90 15.04 6.12 5.81
C SER A 90 15.63 6.01 7.22
N ASP A 91 16.84 6.53 7.43
CA ASP A 91 17.55 6.56 8.72
C ASP A 91 16.98 7.57 9.72
N VAL A 92 16.22 8.56 9.24
CA VAL A 92 15.50 9.53 10.07
C VAL A 92 14.12 9.01 10.48
N ILE A 93 13.56 8.07 9.72
CA ILE A 93 12.28 7.41 10.03
C ILE A 93 12.52 6.39 11.15
N PRO A 94 11.80 6.47 12.29
CA PRO A 94 11.96 5.52 13.37
C PRO A 94 11.65 4.09 12.93
N ASP A 95 12.45 3.14 13.41
CA ASP A 95 12.21 1.72 13.14
C ASP A 95 10.83 1.27 13.61
N ASN A 96 10.32 1.85 14.70
CA ASN A 96 8.96 1.56 15.17
C ASN A 96 7.88 1.98 14.16
N ALA A 97 8.07 3.02 13.36
CA ALA A 97 7.13 3.38 12.30
C ALA A 97 7.12 2.33 11.17
N LYS A 98 8.30 1.89 10.75
CA LYS A 98 8.48 0.81 9.76
C LYS A 98 7.85 -0.50 10.25
N ARG A 99 8.17 -0.89 11.49
CA ARG A 99 7.70 -2.11 12.14
C ARG A 99 6.20 -2.12 12.37
N ALA A 100 5.63 -1.00 12.84
CA ALA A 100 4.20 -0.85 13.03
C ALA A 100 3.43 -1.02 11.71
N LEU A 101 3.91 -0.37 10.64
CA LEU A 101 3.30 -0.48 9.33
C LEU A 101 3.37 -1.93 8.79
N ILE A 102 4.54 -2.56 8.86
CA ILE A 102 4.72 -3.97 8.45
C ILE A 102 3.79 -4.87 9.26
N ALA A 103 3.71 -4.67 10.58
CA ALA A 103 2.93 -5.53 11.46
C ALA A 103 1.44 -5.53 11.10
N ILE A 104 0.87 -4.39 10.71
CA ILE A 104 -0.56 -4.28 10.42
C ILE A 104 -0.91 -4.47 8.95
N GLU A 105 -0.09 -4.01 8.01
CA GLU A 105 -0.38 -4.05 6.57
C GLU A 105 0.20 -5.29 5.88
N ASP A 106 1.38 -5.76 6.29
CA ASP A 106 2.11 -6.79 5.52
C ASP A 106 3.11 -7.59 6.39
N LYS A 107 2.59 -8.48 7.25
CA LYS A 107 3.35 -9.21 8.29
C LYS A 107 4.58 -9.98 7.77
N ARG A 108 4.61 -10.30 6.48
CA ARG A 108 5.67 -11.08 5.85
C ARG A 108 6.42 -10.28 4.81
N TYR A 109 6.37 -8.95 4.88
CA TYR A 109 6.95 -8.03 3.91
C TYR A 109 8.34 -8.44 3.39
N TYR A 110 9.25 -8.84 4.28
CA TYR A 110 10.62 -9.26 3.94
C TYR A 110 10.77 -10.72 3.51
N LYS A 111 9.69 -11.52 3.53
CA LYS A 111 9.66 -12.97 3.27
C LYS A 111 8.94 -13.33 1.97
N HIS A 112 8.40 -12.37 1.23
CA HIS A 112 7.80 -12.58 -0.09
C HIS A 112 8.26 -11.51 -1.10
N GLY A 113 8.05 -11.77 -2.39
CA GLY A 113 8.26 -10.78 -3.46
C GLY A 113 7.11 -9.77 -3.56
N ALA A 114 6.93 -9.13 -4.71
CA ALA A 114 5.89 -8.13 -4.93
C ALA A 114 4.45 -8.56 -4.56
N ILE A 115 4.18 -9.87 -4.62
CA ILE A 115 2.89 -10.47 -4.29
C ILE A 115 3.11 -11.54 -3.22
N ASP A 116 2.38 -11.44 -2.12
CA ASP A 116 2.35 -12.47 -1.10
C ASP A 116 1.32 -13.56 -1.43
N VAL A 117 1.73 -14.58 -2.18
CA VAL A 117 0.83 -15.69 -2.59
C VAL A 117 0.19 -16.37 -1.37
N LEU A 118 1.01 -16.69 -0.36
CA LEU A 118 0.52 -17.32 0.86
C LEU A 118 -0.40 -16.35 1.65
N GLY A 119 -0.18 -15.04 1.55
CA GLY A 119 -0.93 -14.02 2.26
C GLY A 119 -2.31 -13.84 1.63
N VAL A 120 -2.35 -13.84 0.30
CA VAL A 120 -3.58 -13.87 -0.50
C VAL A 120 -4.38 -15.14 -0.21
N SER A 121 -3.75 -16.32 -0.20
CA SER A 121 -4.45 -17.59 0.08
C SER A 121 -5.05 -17.62 1.49
N ARG A 122 -4.30 -17.15 2.49
CA ARG A 122 -4.79 -17.03 3.88
C ARG A 122 -5.95 -16.04 3.98
N ALA A 123 -5.80 -14.84 3.41
CA ALA A 123 -6.84 -13.82 3.44
C ALA A 123 -8.13 -14.31 2.75
N LEU A 124 -8.01 -15.03 1.64
CA LEU A 124 -9.14 -15.66 0.96
C LEU A 124 -9.86 -16.68 1.86
N TYR A 125 -9.10 -17.55 2.53
CA TYR A 125 -9.67 -18.54 3.46
C TYR A 125 -10.39 -17.85 4.63
N VAL A 126 -9.73 -16.91 5.31
CA VAL A 126 -10.30 -16.19 6.46
C VAL A 126 -11.57 -15.44 6.07
N ASN A 127 -11.54 -14.70 4.96
CA ASN A 127 -12.70 -13.94 4.49
C ASN A 127 -13.87 -14.86 4.06
N THR A 128 -13.57 -16.03 3.49
CA THR A 128 -14.60 -17.02 3.11
C THR A 128 -15.28 -17.60 4.34
N VAL A 129 -14.49 -17.92 5.38
CA VAL A 129 -15.02 -18.44 6.65
C VAL A 129 -15.82 -17.37 7.40
N ALA A 130 -15.37 -16.12 7.38
CA ALA A 130 -16.05 -15.01 8.04
C ALA A 130 -17.31 -14.53 7.30
N GLY A 131 -17.43 -14.81 5.99
CA GLY A 131 -18.51 -14.30 5.15
C GLY A 131 -18.39 -12.81 4.80
N GLU A 132 -17.32 -12.15 5.24
CA GLU A 132 -17.02 -10.74 4.98
C GLU A 132 -15.51 -10.52 4.81
N THR A 133 -15.11 -9.31 4.37
CA THR A 133 -13.69 -8.97 4.22
C THR A 133 -13.09 -8.56 5.56
N VAL A 134 -12.36 -9.46 6.21
CA VAL A 134 -11.69 -9.26 7.49
C VAL A 134 -10.20 -8.95 7.30
N GLU A 135 -9.56 -9.62 6.34
CA GLU A 135 -8.13 -9.46 6.05
C GLU A 135 -7.86 -8.96 4.63
N GLY A 136 -6.89 -8.05 4.52
CA GLY A 136 -6.32 -7.61 3.26
C GLY A 136 -5.29 -8.61 2.74
N GLY A 137 -5.31 -8.87 1.43
CA GLY A 137 -4.29 -9.68 0.75
C GLY A 137 -3.28 -8.88 -0.07
N SER A 138 -3.26 -7.54 0.05
CA SER A 138 -2.36 -6.70 -0.77
C SER A 138 -1.09 -6.35 0.00
N THR A 139 0.06 -6.44 -0.67
CA THR A 139 1.38 -6.11 -0.10
C THR A 139 1.60 -4.60 0.02
N ILE A 140 2.56 -4.17 0.83
CA ILE A 140 2.97 -2.74 0.89
C ILE A 140 3.40 -2.24 -0.49
N THR A 141 4.13 -3.04 -1.27
CA THR A 141 4.56 -2.71 -2.64
C THR A 141 3.35 -2.47 -3.55
N GLN A 142 2.35 -3.36 -3.49
CA GLN A 142 1.10 -3.21 -4.24
C GLN A 142 0.35 -1.95 -3.86
N GLN A 143 0.29 -1.64 -2.57
CA GLN A 143 -0.34 -0.42 -2.08
C GLN A 143 0.41 0.84 -2.54
N LEU A 144 1.75 0.85 -2.50
CA LEU A 144 2.58 1.96 -3.00
C LEU A 144 2.31 2.22 -4.48
N VAL A 145 2.35 1.17 -5.30
CA VAL A 145 2.11 1.28 -6.75
C VAL A 145 0.69 1.77 -7.05
N LYS A 146 -0.31 1.23 -6.35
CA LYS A 146 -1.69 1.68 -6.47
C LYS A 146 -1.78 3.19 -6.21
N ASN A 147 -1.12 3.63 -5.14
CA ASN A 147 -1.10 5.02 -4.72
C ASN A 147 -0.40 5.93 -5.75
N LEU A 148 0.76 5.52 -6.27
CA LEU A 148 1.54 6.36 -7.20
C LEU A 148 0.94 6.45 -8.60
N PHE A 149 0.36 5.36 -9.10
CA PHE A 149 0.07 5.25 -10.53
C PHE A 149 -1.38 4.96 -10.88
N LEU A 150 -2.16 4.34 -9.99
CA LEU A 150 -3.41 3.72 -10.41
C LEU A 150 -4.63 4.48 -9.89
N SER A 151 -5.67 4.50 -10.74
CA SER A 151 -7.02 4.88 -10.32
C SER A 151 -7.48 4.05 -9.12
N SER A 152 -8.32 4.64 -8.27
CA SER A 152 -8.94 3.95 -7.14
C SER A 152 -10.10 3.02 -7.54
N LYS A 153 -10.47 2.96 -8.83
CA LYS A 153 -11.54 2.10 -9.37
C LYS A 153 -11.28 0.63 -9.09
N ARG A 154 -12.28 -0.09 -8.58
CA ARG A 154 -12.14 -1.51 -8.24
C ARG A 154 -12.40 -2.42 -9.44
N THR A 155 -11.49 -2.42 -10.43
CA THR A 155 -11.54 -3.35 -11.57
C THR A 155 -10.49 -4.47 -11.47
N MET A 156 -10.72 -5.60 -12.15
CA MET A 156 -9.78 -6.74 -12.16
C MET A 156 -8.58 -6.44 -13.04
N THR A 157 -8.78 -5.74 -14.16
CA THR A 157 -7.74 -5.19 -15.04
C THR A 157 -6.78 -4.28 -14.28
N ARG A 158 -7.29 -3.31 -13.51
CA ARG A 158 -6.47 -2.46 -12.64
C ARG A 158 -5.70 -3.28 -11.60
N LYS A 159 -6.32 -4.32 -11.01
CA LYS A 159 -5.63 -5.19 -10.04
C LYS A 159 -4.50 -6.01 -10.70
N ALA A 160 -4.66 -6.42 -11.95
CA ALA A 160 -3.60 -7.09 -12.71
C ALA A 160 -2.45 -6.12 -13.04
N GLU A 161 -2.75 -4.88 -13.42
CA GLU A 161 -1.73 -3.84 -13.63
C GLU A 161 -0.96 -3.52 -12.34
N GLU A 162 -1.67 -3.44 -11.20
CA GLU A 162 -1.05 -3.27 -9.88
C GLU A 162 -0.02 -4.36 -9.58
N ALA A 163 -0.35 -5.62 -9.90
CA ALA A 163 0.57 -6.74 -9.72
C ALA A 163 1.82 -6.62 -10.61
N ILE A 164 1.66 -6.25 -11.89
CA ILE A 164 2.77 -6.08 -12.84
C ILE A 164 3.70 -4.94 -12.38
N LEU A 165 3.14 -3.78 -12.05
CA LEU A 165 3.91 -2.64 -11.60
C LEU A 165 4.57 -2.87 -10.23
N ALA A 166 3.96 -3.66 -9.35
CA ALA A 166 4.58 -4.07 -8.08
C ALA A 166 5.79 -4.98 -8.31
N ILE A 167 5.71 -5.90 -9.28
CA ILE A 167 6.86 -6.73 -9.68
C ILE A 167 8.00 -5.85 -10.20
N GLU A 168 7.68 -4.87 -11.05
CA GLU A 168 8.66 -3.92 -11.57
C GLU A 168 9.27 -3.05 -10.46
N MET A 169 8.47 -2.65 -9.47
CA MET A 169 8.93 -1.92 -8.30
C MET A 169 9.97 -2.70 -7.51
N GLU A 170 9.71 -3.97 -7.18
CA GLU A 170 10.69 -4.83 -6.48
C GLU A 170 11.87 -5.28 -7.35
N HIS A 171 11.76 -5.15 -8.67
CA HIS A 171 12.90 -5.36 -9.56
C HIS A 171 13.92 -4.23 -9.44
N TYR A 172 13.46 -2.98 -9.32
CA TYR A 172 14.34 -1.80 -9.31
C TYR A 172 14.70 -1.26 -7.92
N TYR A 173 13.89 -1.55 -6.91
CA TYR A 173 14.04 -1.00 -5.57
C TYR A 173 14.03 -2.09 -4.51
N SER A 174 14.88 -1.94 -3.51
CA SER A 174 14.91 -2.79 -2.33
C SER A 174 13.66 -2.62 -1.47
N LYS A 175 13.37 -3.61 -0.62
CA LYS A 175 12.27 -3.56 0.35
C LYS A 175 12.35 -2.32 1.25
N ASP A 176 13.55 -1.89 1.64
CA ASP A 176 13.71 -0.72 2.51
C ASP A 176 13.46 0.60 1.77
N GLU A 177 13.86 0.69 0.50
CA GLU A 177 13.53 1.84 -0.36
C GLU A 177 12.03 1.94 -0.59
N ILE A 178 11.36 0.82 -0.88
CA ILE A 178 9.90 0.76 -1.07
C ILE A 178 9.16 1.16 0.21
N LEU A 179 9.60 0.67 1.36
CA LEU A 179 9.00 1.03 2.64
C LEU A 179 9.19 2.52 2.95
N THR A 180 10.36 3.06 2.63
CA THR A 180 10.66 4.50 2.77
C THR A 180 9.78 5.34 1.83
N MET A 181 9.64 4.93 0.57
CA MET A 181 8.73 5.55 -0.40
C MET A 181 7.28 5.53 0.09
N TYR A 182 6.81 4.40 0.62
CA TYR A 182 5.47 4.27 1.16
C TYR A 182 5.24 5.25 2.32
N LEU A 183 6.10 5.21 3.35
CA LEU A 183 5.94 6.05 4.53
C LEU A 183 6.01 7.55 4.19
N ASN A 184 6.74 7.92 3.14
CA ASN A 184 6.80 9.29 2.66
C ASN A 184 5.64 9.71 1.77
N THR A 185 4.81 8.80 1.25
CA THR A 185 3.78 9.18 0.24
C THR A 185 2.37 8.72 0.55
N VAL A 186 2.20 7.89 1.57
CA VAL A 186 0.88 7.46 2.03
C VAL A 186 0.13 8.65 2.62
N TYR A 187 -1.19 8.65 2.39
CA TYR A 187 -2.09 9.66 2.94
C TYR A 187 -2.52 9.24 4.35
N TYR A 188 -2.25 10.09 5.34
CA TYR A 188 -2.57 9.80 6.75
C TYR A 188 -3.89 10.42 7.21
N GLY A 189 -4.56 11.25 6.41
CA GLY A 189 -5.72 12.06 6.85
C GLY A 189 -5.33 13.54 6.97
N HIS A 190 -6.32 14.42 7.15
CA HIS A 190 -6.11 15.88 7.29
C HIS A 190 -5.19 16.55 6.24
N ASN A 191 -5.21 16.08 4.99
CA ASN A 191 -4.29 16.52 3.93
C ASN A 191 -2.79 16.27 4.22
N PHE A 192 -2.45 15.47 5.23
CA PHE A 192 -1.07 15.08 5.52
C PHE A 192 -0.64 13.92 4.63
N TYR A 193 0.32 14.19 3.76
CA TYR A 193 0.98 13.21 2.92
C TYR A 193 2.38 12.93 3.42
N GLY A 194 2.64 11.67 3.73
CA GLY A 194 3.92 11.25 4.24
C GLY A 194 4.13 11.53 5.72
N ILE A 195 5.12 10.82 6.27
CA ILE A 195 5.37 10.78 7.70
C ILE A 195 5.81 12.12 8.30
N LYS A 196 6.43 13.01 7.51
CA LYS A 196 6.82 14.35 7.99
C LYS A 196 5.60 15.20 8.32
N GLU A 197 4.74 15.40 7.34
CA GLU A 197 3.52 16.20 7.53
C GLU A 197 2.61 15.60 8.59
N ALA A 198 2.52 14.27 8.66
CA ALA A 198 1.74 13.61 9.70
C ALA A 198 2.33 13.78 11.10
N ALA A 199 3.67 13.71 11.26
CA ALA A 199 4.32 13.90 12.56
C ALA A 199 4.19 15.34 13.06
N GLU A 200 4.39 16.31 12.16
CA GLU A 200 4.31 17.74 12.46
C GLU A 200 2.85 18.15 12.68
N GLY A 201 1.95 17.68 11.82
CA GLY A 201 0.54 18.02 11.84
C GLY A 201 -0.23 17.41 13.00
N TYR A 202 -0.09 16.10 13.25
CA TYR A 202 -0.84 15.45 14.33
C TYR A 202 -0.24 15.70 15.71
N PHE A 203 1.08 15.76 15.83
CA PHE A 203 1.76 15.67 17.14
C PHE A 203 2.73 16.82 17.43
N GLY A 204 2.85 17.80 16.52
CA GLY A 204 3.78 18.91 16.69
C GLY A 204 5.24 18.47 16.79
N THR A 205 5.63 17.34 16.17
CA THR A 205 6.98 16.77 16.33
C THR A 205 7.63 16.38 15.00
N SER A 206 8.93 16.11 15.03
CA SER A 206 9.66 15.62 13.85
C SER A 206 9.58 14.09 13.74
N PRO A 207 9.68 13.51 12.53
CA PRO A 207 9.64 12.06 12.32
C PRO A 207 10.56 11.26 13.27
N SER A 208 11.80 11.70 13.44
CA SER A 208 12.79 11.06 14.32
C SER A 208 12.44 11.04 15.81
N ARG A 209 11.45 11.83 16.23
CA ARG A 209 11.01 11.96 17.63
C ARG A 209 9.68 11.27 17.90
N LEU A 210 9.09 10.62 16.90
CA LEU A 210 7.85 9.87 17.09
C LEU A 210 8.07 8.74 18.11
N THR A 211 7.20 8.72 19.12
CA THR A 211 7.13 7.63 20.10
C THR A 211 6.53 6.37 19.49
N LEU A 212 6.66 5.21 20.15
CA LEU A 212 6.02 3.96 19.73
C LEU A 212 4.48 4.13 19.58
N GLY A 213 3.85 4.83 20.53
CA GLY A 213 2.42 5.12 20.47
C GLY A 213 2.04 5.93 19.24
N GLN A 214 2.78 7.00 18.94
CA GLN A 214 2.55 7.83 17.75
C GLN A 214 2.82 7.05 16.45
N CYS A 215 3.87 6.24 16.39
CA CYS A 215 4.16 5.36 15.26
C CYS A 215 3.00 4.38 14.99
N ALA A 216 2.49 3.73 16.05
CA ALA A 216 1.36 2.81 15.94
C ALA A 216 0.07 3.54 15.54
N MET A 217 -0.12 4.78 16.00
CA MET A 217 -1.26 5.61 15.60
C MET A 217 -1.18 5.93 14.10
N LEU A 218 -0.03 6.39 13.61
CA LEU A 218 0.15 6.67 12.17
C LEU A 218 -0.06 5.43 11.31
N ALA A 219 0.46 4.26 11.72
CA ALA A 219 0.25 3.00 11.01
C ALA A 219 -1.23 2.54 10.99
N ALA A 220 -2.07 3.04 11.88
CA ALA A 220 -3.50 2.72 11.92
C ALA A 220 -4.31 3.47 10.84
N LEU A 221 -3.81 4.60 10.34
CA LEU A 221 -4.58 5.53 9.50
C LEU A 221 -4.73 5.11 8.03
N PRO A 222 -3.68 4.63 7.32
CA PRO A 222 -3.73 4.37 5.87
C PRO A 222 -4.88 3.48 5.38
N ASN A 223 -5.37 2.59 6.24
CA ASN A 223 -6.46 1.68 5.91
C ASN A 223 -7.77 2.43 5.59
N ALA A 224 -8.06 3.50 6.33
CA ALA A 224 -9.27 4.30 6.19
C ALA A 224 -9.05 5.72 6.75
N PRO A 225 -8.19 6.54 6.12
CA PRO A 225 -7.65 7.76 6.74
C PRO A 225 -8.74 8.76 7.12
N SER A 226 -9.77 8.93 6.28
CA SER A 226 -10.90 9.83 6.60
C SER A 226 -11.83 9.29 7.69
N TYR A 227 -11.93 7.96 7.86
CA TYR A 227 -12.81 7.35 8.86
C TYR A 227 -12.12 7.17 10.21
N LEU A 228 -10.80 6.92 10.20
CA LEU A 228 -9.97 6.70 11.38
C LEU A 228 -9.22 7.96 11.80
N ASP A 229 -9.68 9.11 11.34
CA ASP A 229 -9.02 10.37 11.61
C ASP A 229 -9.03 10.70 13.11
N PRO A 230 -7.87 10.85 13.78
CA PRO A 230 -7.83 11.05 15.23
C PRO A 230 -8.58 12.29 15.71
N TYR A 231 -8.69 13.34 14.89
CA TYR A 231 -9.37 14.59 15.27
C TYR A 231 -10.91 14.48 15.21
N THR A 232 -11.45 13.59 14.38
CA THR A 232 -12.91 13.45 14.21
C THR A 232 -13.45 12.12 14.76
N ASN A 233 -12.60 11.09 14.84
CA ASN A 233 -12.93 9.76 15.33
C ASN A 233 -11.79 9.17 16.18
N TYR A 234 -11.43 9.88 17.26
CA TYR A 234 -10.38 9.44 18.17
C TYR A 234 -10.60 8.01 18.72
N LYS A 235 -11.85 7.65 19.03
CA LYS A 235 -12.18 6.31 19.56
C LYS A 235 -11.87 5.21 18.53
N GLY A 236 -12.25 5.41 17.26
CA GLY A 236 -11.94 4.49 16.17
C GLY A 236 -10.44 4.42 15.90
N ALA A 237 -9.77 5.58 15.86
CA ALA A 237 -8.31 5.67 15.69
C ALA A 237 -7.56 4.90 16.79
N LYS A 238 -7.93 5.10 18.06
CA LYS A 238 -7.36 4.39 19.22
C LYS A 238 -7.63 2.88 19.18
N ALA A 239 -8.83 2.46 18.79
CA ALA A 239 -9.13 1.03 18.64
C ALA A 239 -8.25 0.37 17.58
N ARG A 240 -8.03 1.05 16.45
CA ARG A 240 -7.13 0.55 15.41
C ARG A 240 -5.65 0.63 15.82
N GLN A 241 -5.22 1.68 16.53
CA GLN A 241 -3.88 1.76 17.12
C GLN A 241 -3.61 0.58 18.05
N LYS A 242 -4.59 0.22 18.89
CA LYS A 242 -4.47 -0.95 19.78
C LYS A 242 -4.20 -2.22 18.99
N LEU A 243 -4.94 -2.43 17.90
CA LEU A 243 -4.72 -3.58 17.01
C LEU A 243 -3.33 -3.55 16.37
N VAL A 244 -2.80 -2.38 15.96
CA VAL A 244 -1.41 -2.29 15.48
C VAL A 244 -0.43 -2.76 16.55
N LEU A 245 -0.57 -2.28 17.79
CA LEU A 245 0.31 -2.67 18.90
C LEU A 245 0.21 -4.18 19.22
N GLU A 246 -1.00 -4.73 19.25
CA GLU A 246 -1.24 -6.17 19.39
C GLU A 246 -0.53 -6.96 18.28
N GLN A 247 -0.65 -6.51 17.02
CA GLN A 247 0.05 -7.15 15.91
C GLN A 247 1.58 -7.05 15.99
N MET A 248 2.11 -5.98 16.56
CA MET A 248 3.55 -5.85 16.83
C MET A 248 4.01 -6.81 17.94
N VAL A 249 3.20 -7.02 18.98
CA VAL A 249 3.46 -8.02 20.04
C VAL A 249 3.44 -9.43 19.47
N ASP A 250 2.38 -9.78 18.73
CA ASP A 250 2.20 -11.11 18.10
C ASP A 250 3.38 -11.50 17.21
N GLN A 251 4.02 -10.51 16.59
CA GLN A 251 5.16 -10.70 15.70
C GLN A 251 6.52 -10.59 16.40
N GLY A 252 6.53 -10.44 17.74
CA GLY A 252 7.75 -10.33 18.55
C GLY A 252 8.53 -9.05 18.31
N MET A 253 7.87 -8.00 17.82
CA MET A 253 8.51 -6.71 17.58
C MET A 253 8.61 -5.88 18.86
N ILE A 254 7.63 -5.98 19.74
CA ILE A 254 7.64 -5.31 21.04
C ILE A 254 7.12 -6.29 22.10
N THR A 255 7.40 -6.01 23.35
CA THR A 255 6.84 -6.70 24.50
C THR A 255 5.41 -6.22 24.78
N GLN A 256 4.61 -7.04 25.47
CA GLN A 256 3.28 -6.63 25.91
C GLN A 256 3.33 -5.36 26.79
N ALA A 257 4.34 -5.24 27.65
CA ALA A 257 4.51 -4.08 28.52
C ALA A 257 4.77 -2.79 27.73
N GLU A 258 5.58 -2.84 26.66
CA GLU A 258 5.79 -1.70 25.76
C GLU A 258 4.51 -1.32 25.02
N ALA A 259 3.73 -2.31 24.57
CA ALA A 259 2.45 -2.09 23.92
C ALA A 259 1.43 -1.42 24.85
N ASP A 260 1.29 -1.92 26.08
CA ASP A 260 0.39 -1.37 27.09
C ASP A 260 0.77 0.08 27.45
N TYR A 261 2.08 0.32 27.65
CA TYR A 261 2.59 1.67 27.89
C TYR A 261 2.30 2.60 26.71
N ALA A 262 2.66 2.20 25.48
CA ALA A 262 2.43 2.99 24.27
C ALA A 262 0.94 3.28 24.01
N TYR A 263 0.04 2.36 24.39
CA TYR A 263 -1.40 2.56 24.27
C TYR A 263 -1.95 3.58 25.28
N THR A 264 -1.41 3.62 26.49
CA THR A 264 -1.85 4.58 27.53
C THR A 264 -1.21 5.96 27.44
N GLN A 265 -0.11 6.08 26.68
CA GLN A 265 0.60 7.33 26.50
C GLN A 265 -0.31 8.41 25.88
N ASP A 266 -0.20 9.63 26.39
CA ASP A 266 -0.71 10.81 25.68
C ASP A 266 0.07 10.95 24.36
N LEU A 267 -0.69 11.11 23.27
CA LEU A 267 -0.14 11.23 21.93
C LEU A 267 0.19 12.68 21.57
N GLY A 268 -0.26 13.66 22.36
CA GLY A 268 -0.10 15.08 22.05
C GLY A 268 -0.89 15.50 20.82
N LEU A 269 -2.11 14.97 20.66
CA LEU A 269 -3.03 15.39 19.61
C LEU A 269 -3.65 16.72 20.05
N ASP A 270 -3.28 17.81 19.38
CA ASP A 270 -3.88 19.13 19.60
C ASP A 270 -5.32 19.12 19.05
N ASN A 271 -6.33 19.06 19.92
CA ASN A 271 -7.76 19.16 19.55
C ASN A 271 -8.20 20.61 19.30
#